data_AF-B0DT30-F1
#
_entry.id   AF-B0DT30-F1
#
_cell.length_a   1.000
_cell.length_b   1.000
_cell.length_c   1.000
_cell.angle_alpha   90.00
_cell.angle_beta   90.00
_cell.angle_gamma   90.00
#
_symmetry.space_group_name_H-M   'P 1'
#
loop_
_entity.id
_entity.type
_entity.pdbx_description
1 polymer ?
#
loop_
_entity_poly.entity_id
_entity_poly.type
_entity_poly.pdbx_seq_one_letter_code
_entity_poly.pdbx_strand_id
1 'polypeptide(L)'
;MLTTYLKTISSSLSSLVFRWLAIPWLQSELDKWVIVRNRTPPRANTKKVLPHGIPELMREKPEQFGALNFKIPVPTELIDRLEAEFAPPDHPVFQLTPPLFNQRASPFYSSIGSPMITFRTFWDMYRQLLHCFRQDLETDHDEAMASLISSQRAHTQEVEEDSIPLMEGLRELRQGDQVVGAYNHDGDGSDYASFTNDSDEESEANLQGVTLALFASFFHTT
;
A
#
# COMPACT_ATOMS: atom_id res chain seq x y z
N MET A 1 -25.55 4.08 26.70
CA MET A 1 -24.42 3.19 27.01
C MET A 1 -24.34 2.02 26.03
N LEU A 2 -25.40 1.20 25.86
CA LEU A 2 -25.38 0.04 24.96
C LEU A 2 -25.23 0.37 23.46
N THR A 3 -25.88 1.43 22.98
CA THR A 3 -25.82 1.85 21.57
C THR A 3 -24.44 2.34 21.14
N THR A 4 -23.73 3.03 22.02
CA THR A 4 -22.34 3.44 21.79
C THR A 4 -21.42 2.22 21.74
N TYR A 5 -21.64 1.24 22.63
CA TYR A 5 -20.84 0.02 22.73
C TYR A 5 -20.94 -0.84 21.45
N LEU A 6 -22.16 -1.05 20.94
CA LEU A 6 -22.40 -1.78 19.68
C LEU A 6 -21.79 -1.08 18.46
N LYS A 7 -21.92 0.26 18.37
CA LYS A 7 -21.31 1.03 17.29
C LYS A 7 -19.77 0.93 17.32
N THR A 8 -19.17 0.97 18.50
CA THR A 8 -17.71 0.84 18.64
C THR A 8 -17.19 -0.56 18.34
N ILE A 9 -17.88 -1.62 18.75
CA ILE A 9 -17.53 -3.01 18.41
C ILE A 9 -17.57 -3.20 16.89
N SER A 10 -18.59 -2.63 16.24
CA SER A 10 -18.71 -2.68 14.78
C SER A 10 -17.53 -2.02 14.06
N SER A 11 -16.92 -0.99 14.67
CA SER A 11 -15.77 -0.27 14.11
C SER A 11 -14.47 -1.09 14.24
N SER A 12 -14.21 -1.68 15.40
CA SER A 12 -13.02 -2.52 15.64
C SER A 12 -13.07 -3.81 14.82
N LEU A 13 -14.24 -4.45 14.74
CA LEU A 13 -14.44 -5.63 13.88
C LEU A 13 -14.21 -5.29 12.40
N SER A 14 -14.76 -4.16 11.93
CA SER A 14 -14.56 -3.68 10.56
C SER A 14 -13.07 -3.48 10.24
N SER A 15 -12.31 -2.91 11.18
CA SER A 15 -10.86 -2.74 11.03
C SER A 15 -10.12 -4.08 10.94
N LEU A 16 -10.46 -5.06 11.78
CA LEU A 16 -9.82 -6.39 11.74
C LEU A 16 -10.11 -7.12 10.42
N VAL A 17 -11.38 -7.12 9.97
CA VAL A 17 -11.76 -7.69 8.67
C VAL A 17 -11.02 -6.98 7.53
N PHE A 18 -10.91 -5.65 7.60
CA PHE A 18 -10.19 -4.87 6.61
C PHE A 18 -8.70 -5.23 6.58
N ARG A 19 -8.01 -5.26 7.73
CA ARG A 19 -6.58 -5.61 7.81
C ARG A 19 -6.31 -7.01 7.28
N TRP A 20 -7.15 -7.98 7.64
CA TRP A 20 -7.03 -9.37 7.19
C TRP A 20 -7.13 -9.50 5.67
N LEU A 21 -8.03 -8.73 5.03
CA LEU A 21 -8.26 -8.79 3.60
C LEU A 21 -7.31 -7.89 2.79
N ALA A 22 -7.10 -6.66 3.25
CA ALA A 22 -6.42 -5.60 2.52
C ALA A 22 -4.92 -5.77 2.49
N ILE A 23 -4.29 -6.17 3.60
CA ILE A 23 -2.83 -6.21 3.69
C ILE A 23 -2.25 -7.26 2.72
N PRO A 24 -2.72 -8.53 2.69
CA PRO A 24 -2.23 -9.52 1.73
C PRO A 24 -2.52 -9.12 0.28
N TRP A 25 -3.69 -8.55 0.01
CA TRP A 25 -4.04 -8.07 -1.32
C TRP A 25 -3.12 -6.93 -1.78
N LEU A 26 -2.89 -5.93 -0.93
CA LEU A 26 -2.01 -4.80 -1.22
C LEU A 26 -0.57 -5.26 -1.44
N GLN A 27 -0.06 -6.17 -0.61
CA GLN A 27 1.26 -6.78 -0.80
C GLN A 27 1.35 -7.43 -2.19
N SER A 28 0.36 -8.24 -2.57
CA SER A 28 0.36 -8.89 -3.89
C SER A 28 0.34 -7.92 -5.07
N GLU A 29 -0.32 -6.76 -4.94
CA GLU A 29 -0.32 -5.73 -5.99
C GLU A 29 0.99 -4.94 -6.02
N LEU A 30 1.59 -4.67 -4.86
CA LEU A 30 2.90 -4.05 -4.78
C LEU A 30 3.98 -4.94 -5.40
N ASP A 31 3.93 -6.25 -5.15
CA ASP A 31 4.87 -7.21 -5.75
C ASP A 31 4.75 -7.22 -7.28
N LYS A 32 3.53 -7.23 -7.82
CA LYS A 32 3.30 -7.09 -9.26
C LYS A 32 3.85 -5.78 -9.79
N TRP A 33 3.63 -4.68 -9.08
CA TRP A 33 4.14 -3.37 -9.47
C TRP A 33 5.67 -3.35 -9.50
N VAL A 34 6.34 -3.93 -8.50
CA VAL A 34 7.81 -4.04 -8.45
C VAL A 34 8.33 -4.77 -9.69
N ILE A 35 7.70 -5.89 -10.06
CA ILE A 35 8.08 -6.65 -11.26
C ILE A 35 7.92 -5.79 -12.52
N VAL A 36 6.76 -5.17 -12.72
CA VAL A 36 6.49 -4.33 -13.90
C VAL A 36 7.46 -3.15 -13.95
N ARG A 37 7.68 -2.48 -12.83
CA ARG A 37 8.55 -1.32 -12.73
C ARG A 37 10.01 -1.66 -13.04
N ASN A 38 10.50 -2.80 -12.57
CA ASN A 38 11.87 -3.25 -12.80
C ASN A 38 12.08 -3.84 -14.19
N ARG A 39 11.02 -4.28 -14.87
CA ARG A 39 11.05 -4.86 -16.22
C ARG A 39 10.72 -3.89 -17.35
N THR A 40 10.14 -2.74 -17.04
CA THR A 40 9.80 -1.74 -18.04
C THR A 40 10.97 -0.77 -18.22
N PRO A 41 11.42 -0.51 -19.47
CA PRO A 41 12.44 0.50 -19.70
C PRO A 41 11.89 1.90 -19.32
N PRO A 42 12.65 2.71 -18.57
CA PRO A 42 12.29 4.10 -18.33
C PRO A 42 12.19 4.86 -19.66
N ARG A 43 11.35 5.89 -19.71
CA ARG A 43 11.28 6.78 -20.88
C ARG A 43 12.67 7.34 -21.19
N ALA A 44 13.06 7.28 -22.46
CA ALA A 44 14.32 7.84 -22.91
C ALA A 44 14.33 9.35 -22.63
N ASN A 45 15.44 9.84 -22.06
CA ASN A 45 15.65 11.25 -21.81
C ASN A 45 17.07 11.60 -22.26
N THR A 46 17.16 12.43 -23.31
CA THR A 46 18.42 12.83 -23.94
C THR A 46 19.29 13.72 -23.05
N LYS A 47 18.73 14.32 -22.00
CA LYS A 47 19.46 15.12 -21.00
C LYS A 47 20.11 14.27 -19.90
N LYS A 48 19.85 12.97 -19.87
CA LYS A 48 20.31 12.06 -18.80
C LYS A 48 21.52 11.25 -19.28
N VAL A 49 22.63 11.35 -18.55
CA VAL A 49 23.88 10.60 -18.84
C VAL A 49 23.83 9.16 -18.28
N LEU A 50 22.79 8.80 -17.53
CA LEU A 50 22.65 7.46 -16.96
C LEU A 50 22.25 6.43 -18.03
N PRO A 51 22.70 5.17 -17.90
CA PRO A 51 22.41 4.16 -18.90
C PRO A 51 20.91 3.95 -19.10
N HIS A 52 20.52 3.77 -20.35
CA HIS A 52 19.13 3.57 -20.77
C HIS A 52 18.88 2.08 -20.98
N GLY A 53 17.84 1.55 -20.34
CA GLY A 53 17.51 0.13 -20.46
C GLY A 53 16.56 -0.32 -19.38
N ILE A 54 16.23 -1.61 -19.43
CA ILE A 54 15.39 -2.25 -18.42
C ILE A 54 16.21 -2.36 -17.12
N PRO A 55 15.74 -1.82 -15.97
CA PRO A 55 16.51 -1.80 -14.73
C PRO A 55 16.99 -3.18 -14.28
N GLU A 56 16.15 -4.21 -14.41
CA GLU A 56 16.51 -5.58 -14.06
C GLU A 56 17.67 -6.12 -14.93
N LEU A 57 17.63 -5.88 -16.25
CA LEU A 57 18.70 -6.30 -17.16
C LEU A 57 19.98 -5.49 -16.97
N MET A 58 19.86 -4.18 -16.74
CA MET A 58 21.00 -3.32 -16.43
C MET A 58 21.67 -3.73 -15.13
N ARG A 59 20.87 -4.13 -14.13
CA ARG A 59 21.38 -4.69 -12.88
C ARG A 59 22.13 -5.99 -13.20
N GLU A 60 21.54 -6.93 -13.93
CA GLU A 60 22.13 -8.26 -14.15
C GLU A 60 23.35 -8.28 -15.07
N LYS A 61 23.33 -7.49 -16.15
CA LYS A 61 24.32 -7.47 -17.22
C LYS A 61 24.77 -6.04 -17.55
N PRO A 62 25.41 -5.33 -16.60
CA PRO A 62 25.78 -3.92 -16.78
C PRO A 62 26.72 -3.69 -17.97
N GLU A 63 27.53 -4.68 -18.34
CA GLU A 63 28.45 -4.64 -19.50
C GLU A 63 27.73 -4.40 -20.82
N GLN A 64 26.48 -4.87 -20.97
CA GLN A 64 25.68 -4.66 -22.18
C GLN A 64 25.21 -3.20 -22.34
N PHE A 65 25.28 -2.42 -21.26
CA PHE A 65 24.85 -1.02 -21.21
C PHE A 65 26.02 -0.06 -21.01
N GLY A 66 27.27 -0.52 -21.20
CA GLY A 66 28.48 0.29 -21.00
C GLY A 66 28.70 0.73 -19.54
N ALA A 67 28.09 0.02 -18.58
CA ALA A 67 28.20 0.30 -17.15
C ALA A 67 29.15 -0.69 -16.45
N LEU A 68 29.74 -0.24 -15.35
CA LEU A 68 30.56 -1.08 -14.46
C LEU A 68 29.70 -1.72 -13.38
N ASN A 69 30.05 -2.96 -13.01
CA ASN A 69 29.38 -3.68 -11.94
C ASN A 69 30.05 -3.38 -10.58
N PHE A 70 29.33 -2.71 -9.69
CA PHE A 70 29.78 -2.41 -8.31
C PHE A 70 29.04 -3.21 -7.25
N LYS A 71 28.38 -4.31 -7.62
CA LYS A 71 27.66 -5.15 -6.65
C LYS A 71 28.62 -5.79 -5.66
N ILE A 72 28.25 -5.75 -4.39
CA ILE A 72 28.85 -6.55 -3.35
C ILE A 72 27.97 -7.81 -3.22
N PRO A 73 28.45 -9.00 -3.60
CA PRO A 73 27.68 -10.23 -3.44
C PRO A 73 27.52 -10.52 -1.96
N VAL A 74 26.28 -10.48 -1.48
CA VAL A 74 25.93 -10.90 -0.12
C VAL A 74 25.43 -12.34 -0.20
N PRO A 75 26.05 -13.31 0.51
CA PRO A 75 25.56 -14.68 0.56
C PRO A 75 24.14 -14.73 1.12
N THR A 76 23.24 -15.45 0.45
CA THR A 76 21.85 -15.58 0.89
C THR A 76 21.77 -16.20 2.28
N GLU A 77 22.69 -17.12 2.59
CA GLU A 77 22.75 -17.80 3.89
C GLU A 77 23.00 -16.82 5.05
N LEU A 78 23.63 -15.68 4.79
CA LEU A 78 23.82 -14.63 5.79
C LEU A 78 22.53 -13.86 6.02
N ILE A 79 21.78 -13.56 4.96
CA ILE A 79 20.47 -12.91 5.06
C ILE A 79 19.48 -13.81 5.80
N ASP A 80 19.42 -15.09 5.44
CA ASP A 80 18.53 -16.07 6.09
C ASP A 80 18.83 -16.20 7.59
N ARG A 81 20.12 -16.17 7.98
CA ARG A 81 20.52 -16.17 9.39
C ARG A 81 20.09 -14.91 10.12
N LEU A 82 20.28 -13.74 9.51
CA LEU A 82 19.85 -12.46 10.08
C LEU A 82 18.33 -12.39 10.21
N GLU A 83 17.59 -12.89 9.22
CA GLU A 83 16.14 -12.98 9.28
C GLU A 83 15.70 -13.89 10.43
N ALA A 84 16.30 -15.07 10.59
CA ALA A 84 16.00 -15.95 11.71
C ALA A 84 16.33 -15.34 13.08
N GLU A 85 17.38 -14.52 13.17
CA GLU A 85 17.82 -13.88 14.42
C GLU A 85 16.99 -12.64 14.78
N PHE A 86 16.74 -11.75 13.82
CA PHE A 86 16.14 -10.43 14.06
C PHE A 86 14.67 -10.34 13.66
N ALA A 87 14.20 -11.20 12.77
CA ALA A 87 12.85 -11.16 12.21
C ALA A 87 12.25 -12.58 12.11
N PRO A 88 12.17 -13.35 13.21
CA PRO A 88 11.64 -14.70 13.16
C PRO A 88 10.18 -14.68 12.66
N PRO A 89 9.75 -15.69 11.86
CA PRO A 89 8.43 -15.69 11.23
C PRO A 89 7.28 -15.68 12.25
N ASP A 90 7.53 -16.21 13.45
CA ASP A 90 6.56 -16.26 14.55
C ASP A 90 6.50 -14.95 15.35
N HIS A 91 7.27 -13.92 14.97
CA HIS A 91 7.30 -12.66 15.69
C HIS A 91 5.92 -11.98 15.64
N PRO A 92 5.39 -11.50 16.79
CA PRO A 92 4.03 -10.94 16.88
C PRO A 92 3.80 -9.73 15.96
N VAL A 93 4.84 -9.00 15.55
CA VAL A 93 4.74 -7.90 14.57
C VAL A 93 4.25 -8.38 13.20
N PHE A 94 4.52 -9.63 12.82
CA PHE A 94 4.04 -10.20 11.56
C PHE A 94 2.60 -10.72 11.64
N GLN A 95 1.98 -10.72 12.82
CA GLN A 95 0.59 -11.10 12.99
C GLN A 95 -0.33 -9.95 12.57
N LEU A 96 -0.81 -9.99 11.33
CA LEU A 96 -1.72 -8.97 10.76
C LEU A 96 -3.01 -8.81 11.57
N THR A 97 -3.50 -9.93 12.10
CA THR A 97 -4.66 -10.00 12.99
C THR A 97 -4.40 -11.04 14.07
N PRO A 98 -5.07 -10.94 15.24
CA PRO A 98 -4.91 -11.94 16.29
C PRO A 98 -5.21 -13.37 15.78
N PRO A 99 -4.50 -14.41 16.27
CA PRO A 99 -4.64 -15.78 15.77
C PRO A 99 -6.09 -16.31 15.82
N LEU A 100 -6.81 -16.00 16.89
CA LEU A 100 -8.21 -16.40 17.08
C LEU A 100 -9.11 -15.79 15.97
N PHE A 101 -8.87 -14.54 15.59
CA PHE A 101 -9.58 -13.90 14.48
C PHE A 101 -9.27 -14.58 13.15
N ASN A 102 -8.00 -14.89 12.89
CA ASN A 102 -7.57 -15.56 11.65
C ASN A 102 -8.19 -16.96 11.49
N GLN A 103 -8.27 -17.73 12.58
CA GLN A 103 -8.90 -19.05 12.61
C GLN A 103 -10.38 -19.00 12.22
N ARG A 104 -11.06 -17.90 12.55
CA ARG A 104 -12.49 -17.69 12.24
C ARG A 104 -12.70 -17.07 10.86
N ALA A 105 -11.80 -16.21 10.40
CA ALA A 105 -11.86 -15.60 9.07
C ALA A 105 -11.69 -16.63 7.95
N SER A 106 -10.79 -17.59 8.12
CA SER A 106 -10.47 -18.62 7.13
C SER A 106 -11.68 -19.45 6.65
N PRO A 107 -12.52 -20.02 7.53
CA PRO A 107 -13.70 -20.76 7.11
C PRO A 107 -14.77 -19.86 6.48
N PHE A 108 -14.97 -18.63 6.96
CA PHE A 108 -15.88 -17.67 6.31
C PHE A 108 -15.42 -17.28 4.92
N TYR A 109 -14.12 -17.07 4.72
CA TYR A 109 -13.59 -16.78 3.40
C TYR A 109 -13.76 -17.96 2.44
N SER A 110 -13.58 -19.17 2.96
CA SER A 110 -13.79 -20.42 2.22
C SER A 110 -15.25 -20.63 1.84
N SER A 111 -16.20 -20.30 2.71
CA SER A 111 -17.64 -20.41 2.42
C SER A 111 -18.13 -19.40 1.38
N ILE A 112 -17.45 -18.26 1.25
CA ILE A 112 -17.69 -17.27 0.18
C ILE A 112 -17.09 -17.74 -1.17
N GLY A 113 -16.32 -18.83 -1.18
CA GLY A 113 -15.78 -19.48 -2.38
C GLY A 113 -14.33 -19.10 -2.70
N SER A 114 -13.62 -18.44 -1.78
CA SER A 114 -12.20 -18.06 -1.92
C SER A 114 -11.86 -17.38 -3.26
N PRO A 115 -12.62 -16.35 -3.71
CA PRO A 115 -12.35 -15.72 -5.00
C PRO A 115 -11.02 -14.95 -4.97
N MET A 116 -10.45 -14.73 -6.15
CA MET A 116 -9.28 -13.86 -6.27
C MET A 116 -9.66 -12.41 -5.93
N ILE A 117 -8.93 -11.81 -4.99
CA ILE A 117 -9.17 -10.43 -4.58
C ILE A 117 -8.57 -9.49 -5.63
N THR A 118 -9.42 -8.64 -6.20
CA THR A 118 -9.04 -7.56 -7.11
C THR A 118 -9.62 -6.26 -6.59
N PHE A 119 -9.15 -5.12 -7.09
CA PHE A 119 -9.73 -3.82 -6.72
C PHE A 119 -11.26 -3.76 -6.91
N ARG A 120 -11.78 -4.46 -7.93
CA ARG A 120 -13.22 -4.50 -8.24
C ARG A 120 -14.00 -5.38 -7.25
N THR A 121 -13.42 -6.50 -6.84
CA THR A 121 -14.08 -7.49 -5.96
C THR A 121 -13.82 -7.22 -4.48
N PHE A 122 -12.83 -6.41 -4.14
CA PHE A 122 -12.38 -6.16 -2.78
C PHE A 122 -13.51 -5.74 -1.84
N TRP A 123 -14.28 -4.70 -2.20
CA TRP A 123 -15.34 -4.19 -1.36
C TRP A 123 -16.51 -5.16 -1.19
N ASP A 124 -16.81 -5.96 -2.21
CA ASP A 124 -17.85 -6.99 -2.14
C ASP A 124 -17.44 -8.11 -1.19
N MET A 125 -16.18 -8.53 -1.26
CA MET A 125 -15.62 -9.54 -0.36
C MET A 125 -15.55 -9.05 1.08
N TYR A 126 -15.11 -7.81 1.28
CA TYR A 126 -15.10 -7.18 2.59
C TYR A 126 -16.50 -7.15 3.22
N ARG A 127 -17.52 -6.74 2.46
CA ARG A 127 -18.91 -6.67 2.96
C ARG A 127 -19.48 -8.05 3.28
N GLN A 128 -19.21 -9.05 2.43
CA GLN A 128 -19.67 -10.43 2.65
C GLN A 128 -19.00 -11.04 3.89
N LEU A 129 -17.68 -10.91 4.01
CA LEU A 129 -16.94 -11.42 5.15
C LEU A 129 -17.40 -10.75 6.46
N LEU A 130 -17.57 -9.43 6.44
CA LEU A 130 -18.10 -8.68 7.58
C LEU A 130 -19.52 -9.11 7.96
N HIS A 131 -20.36 -9.46 6.98
CA HIS A 131 -21.70 -9.97 7.23
C HIS A 131 -21.66 -11.32 7.94
N CYS A 132 -20.81 -12.25 7.49
CA CYS A 132 -20.61 -13.55 8.15
C CYS A 132 -20.18 -13.37 9.61
N PHE A 133 -19.22 -12.48 9.88
CA PHE A 133 -18.79 -12.20 11.25
C PHE A 133 -19.89 -11.61 12.13
N ARG A 134 -20.75 -10.74 11.59
CA ARG A 134 -21.87 -10.18 12.36
C ARG A 134 -22.93 -11.24 12.70
N GLN A 135 -23.29 -12.08 11.74
CA GLN A 135 -24.25 -13.16 11.96
C GLN A 135 -23.74 -14.18 12.99
N ASP A 136 -22.46 -14.52 12.92
CA ASP A 136 -21.81 -15.44 13.84
C ASP A 136 -21.79 -14.90 15.28
N LEU A 137 -21.44 -13.62 15.46
CA LEU A 137 -21.47 -12.97 16.78
C LEU A 137 -22.87 -12.87 17.39
N GLU A 138 -23.91 -12.75 16.55
CA GLU A 138 -25.31 -12.75 16.98
C GLU A 138 -25.83 -14.14 17.33
N THR A 139 -25.31 -15.19 16.68
CA THR A 139 -25.82 -16.57 16.82
C THR A 139 -25.11 -17.35 17.92
N ASP A 140 -23.79 -17.21 18.03
CA ASP A 140 -22.95 -18.10 18.85
C ASP A 140 -22.45 -17.49 20.16
N HIS A 141 -22.84 -16.25 20.49
CA HIS A 141 -22.46 -15.53 21.72
C HIS A 141 -21.00 -15.79 22.16
N ASP A 142 -20.07 -15.74 21.20
CA ASP A 142 -18.68 -16.08 21.49
C ASP A 142 -18.02 -14.97 22.32
N GLU A 143 -18.03 -15.17 23.63
CA GLU A 143 -17.46 -14.24 24.62
C GLU A 143 -15.96 -14.00 24.38
N ALA A 144 -15.23 -14.99 23.85
CA ALA A 144 -13.80 -14.85 23.57
C ALA A 144 -13.55 -13.92 22.37
N MET A 145 -14.34 -14.04 21.29
CA MET A 145 -14.30 -13.11 20.16
C MET A 145 -14.75 -11.70 20.56
N ALA A 146 -15.80 -11.57 21.36
CA ALA A 146 -16.27 -10.27 21.84
C ALA A 146 -15.23 -9.57 22.74
N SER A 147 -14.58 -10.34 23.61
CA SER A 147 -13.46 -9.87 24.45
C SER A 147 -12.26 -9.44 23.61
N LEU A 148 -11.89 -10.23 22.59
CA LEU A 148 -10.81 -9.91 21.66
C LEU A 148 -11.04 -8.61 20.89
N ILE A 149 -12.25 -8.41 20.36
CA ILE A 149 -12.60 -7.18 19.63
C ILE A 149 -12.53 -5.97 20.58
N SER A 150 -12.91 -6.17 21.86
CA SER A 150 -12.86 -5.14 22.89
C SER A 150 -11.43 -4.80 23.33
N SER A 151 -10.52 -5.78 23.41
CA SER A 151 -9.12 -5.54 23.78
C SER A 151 -8.33 -4.85 22.66
N GLN A 152 -8.61 -5.17 21.40
CA GLN A 152 -8.02 -4.46 20.25
C GLN A 152 -8.40 -2.97 20.22
N ARG A 153 -9.60 -2.63 20.69
CA ARG A 153 -10.01 -1.23 20.89
C ARG A 153 -9.14 -0.53 21.93
N ALA A 154 -8.93 -1.15 23.09
CA ALA A 154 -8.13 -0.55 24.16
C ALA A 154 -6.71 -0.22 23.67
N HIS A 155 -6.09 -1.14 22.92
CA HIS A 155 -4.76 -0.90 22.35
C HIS A 155 -4.75 0.24 21.32
N THR A 156 -5.79 0.36 20.48
CA THR A 156 -5.87 1.47 19.51
C THR A 156 -6.07 2.82 20.20
N GLN A 157 -6.77 2.83 21.34
CA GLN A 157 -7.05 4.03 22.13
C GLN A 157 -5.86 4.44 23.01
N GLU A 158 -5.09 3.48 23.54
CA GLU A 158 -3.82 3.73 24.24
C GLU A 158 -2.76 4.34 23.33
N VAL A 159 -2.71 3.95 22.04
CA VAL A 159 -1.79 4.58 21.06
C VAL A 159 -2.14 6.05 20.81
N GLU A 160 -3.40 6.46 20.95
CA GLU A 160 -3.77 7.89 20.94
C GLU A 160 -3.35 8.60 22.24
N GLU A 161 -3.33 7.90 23.39
CA GLU A 161 -2.90 8.46 24.68
C GLU A 161 -1.36 8.57 24.80
N ASP A 162 -0.60 7.67 24.18
CA ASP A 162 0.87 7.72 24.05
C ASP A 162 1.35 8.71 22.97
N SER A 163 0.46 9.62 22.52
CA SER A 163 0.82 10.69 21.61
C SER A 163 1.95 11.53 22.21
N ILE A 164 3.09 11.59 21.49
CA ILE A 164 4.24 12.40 21.87
C ILE A 164 3.76 13.86 22.00
N PRO A 165 3.92 14.50 23.17
CA PRO A 165 3.48 15.88 23.35
C PRO A 165 4.21 16.78 22.35
N LEU A 166 3.46 17.68 21.72
CA LEU A 166 4.02 18.67 20.82
C LEU A 166 5.11 19.47 21.55
N MET A 167 6.26 19.67 20.90
CA MET A 167 7.31 20.53 21.44
C MET A 167 6.76 21.94 21.68
N GLU A 168 7.29 22.64 22.69
CA GLU A 168 6.89 24.02 22.99
C GLU A 168 6.97 24.89 21.73
N GLY A 169 5.86 25.56 21.40
CA GLY A 169 5.71 26.38 20.18
C GLY A 169 5.05 25.70 18.98
N LEU A 170 4.78 24.38 19.05
CA LEU A 170 4.03 23.66 18.01
C LEU A 170 2.54 23.55 18.38
N ARG A 171 1.67 23.78 17.39
CA ARG A 171 0.20 23.68 17.55
C ARG A 171 -0.34 22.43 16.86
N GLU A 172 -1.36 21.84 17.47
CA GLU A 172 -2.04 20.68 16.92
C GLU A 172 -2.88 21.10 15.69
N LEU A 173 -2.54 20.57 14.52
CA LEU A 173 -3.23 20.89 13.27
C LEU A 173 -4.51 20.06 13.16
N ARG A 174 -5.59 20.53 13.78
CA ARG A 174 -6.90 19.84 13.79
C ARG A 174 -7.49 19.53 12.40
N GLN A 175 -7.00 20.15 11.32
CA GLN A 175 -7.42 19.89 9.94
C GLN A 175 -6.29 19.86 8.91
N GLY A 176 -5.02 19.77 9.34
CA GLY A 176 -3.89 20.17 8.50
C GLY A 176 -4.02 21.66 8.19
N ASP A 177 -3.14 22.49 8.75
CA ASP A 177 -3.11 23.92 8.44
C ASP A 177 -3.27 24.08 6.93
N GLN A 178 -4.30 24.81 6.49
CA GLN A 178 -4.39 25.24 5.09
C GLN A 178 -3.01 25.74 4.72
N VAL A 179 -2.38 25.05 3.76
CA VAL A 179 -1.04 25.37 3.30
C VAL A 179 -1.02 26.87 3.04
N VAL A 180 -0.13 27.58 3.72
CA VAL A 180 0.05 29.02 3.53
C VAL A 180 0.69 29.20 2.15
N GLY A 181 -0.11 29.12 1.11
CA GLY A 181 0.03 29.91 -0.10
C GLY A 181 -0.91 31.09 0.10
N ALA A 182 -0.41 32.18 0.67
CA ALA A 182 -1.18 33.40 0.80
C ALA A 182 -1.56 33.87 -0.61
N TYR A 183 -2.84 33.77 -0.96
CA TYR A 183 -3.41 34.48 -2.09
C TYR A 183 -3.45 35.97 -1.75
N ASN A 184 -2.31 36.64 -1.90
CA ASN A 184 -2.28 38.09 -2.01
C ASN A 184 -2.22 38.42 -3.50
N HIS A 185 -3.40 38.65 -4.05
CA HIS A 185 -3.59 39.43 -5.25
C HIS A 185 -3.21 40.86 -4.89
N ASP A 186 -2.07 41.35 -5.40
CA ASP A 186 -1.87 42.71 -5.93
C ASP A 186 -0.38 43.06 -6.03
N GLY A 187 0.08 43.30 -7.26
CA GLY A 187 1.20 44.20 -7.53
C GLY A 187 2.61 43.59 -7.55
N ASP A 188 3.06 43.28 -8.77
CA ASP A 188 4.42 43.50 -9.28
C ASP A 188 5.60 42.72 -8.64
N GLY A 189 6.28 41.94 -9.48
CA GLY A 189 7.67 41.55 -9.28
C GLY A 189 7.93 40.25 -8.50
N SER A 190 8.10 39.16 -9.25
CA SER A 190 9.17 38.17 -9.02
C SER A 190 9.33 37.58 -7.60
N ASP A 191 8.59 36.52 -7.29
CA ASP A 191 9.18 35.36 -6.59
C ASP A 191 8.23 34.15 -6.67
N TYR A 192 8.39 33.37 -7.74
CA TYR A 192 7.89 32.00 -7.79
C TYR A 192 9.04 31.09 -7.33
N ALA A 193 8.79 30.20 -6.37
CA ALA A 193 9.76 29.22 -5.94
C ALA A 193 10.24 28.39 -7.15
N SER A 194 11.48 28.68 -7.56
CA SER A 194 12.17 28.04 -8.68
C SER A 194 12.49 26.58 -8.33
N PHE A 195 11.64 25.67 -8.78
CA PHE A 195 12.00 24.26 -8.97
C PHE A 195 11.44 23.71 -10.28
N THR A 196 11.48 24.50 -11.36
CA THR A 196 11.42 24.01 -12.74
C THR A 196 12.07 25.06 -13.62
N ASN A 197 13.15 24.69 -14.31
CA ASN A 197 13.51 25.40 -15.52
C ASN A 197 13.79 24.35 -16.59
N ASP A 198 12.76 24.08 -17.38
CA ASP A 198 12.94 23.69 -18.77
C ASP A 198 11.61 23.93 -19.47
N SER A 199 11.53 25.10 -20.09
CA SER A 199 10.43 25.55 -20.92
C SER A 199 10.29 24.64 -22.14
N ASP A 200 9.05 24.27 -22.42
CA ASP A 200 8.63 23.63 -23.65
C ASP A 200 8.80 24.59 -24.85
N GLU A 201 9.40 24.09 -25.93
CA GLU A 201 9.09 24.58 -27.28
C GLU A 201 8.52 23.41 -28.09
N GLU A 202 7.24 23.56 -28.44
CA GLU A 202 6.48 22.67 -29.29
C GLU A 202 7.10 22.52 -30.69
N SER A 203 7.12 21.28 -31.19
CA SER A 203 6.84 21.03 -32.59
C SER A 203 5.85 19.87 -32.71
N GLU A 204 4.64 20.20 -33.15
CA GLU A 204 3.60 19.23 -33.48
C GLU A 204 4.09 18.27 -34.57
N ALA A 205 4.12 16.97 -34.25
CA ALA A 205 4.14 15.91 -35.25
C ALA A 205 3.32 14.71 -34.74
N ASN A 206 2.01 14.84 -34.92
CA ASN A 206 1.03 13.78 -35.21
C ASN A 206 1.40 12.33 -34.82
N LEU A 207 1.06 11.93 -33.58
CA LEU A 207 1.26 10.58 -33.04
C LEU A 207 -0.03 9.94 -32.52
N GLN A 208 -1.19 10.35 -33.06
CA GLN A 208 -2.47 9.69 -32.77
C GLN A 208 -2.65 8.32 -33.48
N GLY A 209 -1.70 7.90 -34.31
CA GLY A 209 -1.81 6.64 -35.07
C GLY A 209 -1.21 5.38 -34.42
N VAL A 210 -0.33 5.50 -33.42
CA VAL A 210 0.54 4.36 -33.02
C VAL A 210 0.07 3.66 -31.72
N THR A 211 -0.62 4.37 -30.83
CA THR A 211 -1.05 3.80 -29.54
C THR A 211 -2.27 2.87 -29.64
N LEU A 212 -3.15 3.09 -30.62
CA LEU A 212 -4.32 2.24 -30.85
C LEU A 212 -3.98 0.92 -31.58
N ALA A 213 -2.90 0.87 -32.36
CA ALA A 213 -2.50 -0.33 -33.08
C ALA A 213 -1.88 -1.41 -32.16
N LEU A 214 -1.19 -1.00 -31.10
CA LEU A 214 -0.57 -1.93 -30.15
C LEU A 214 -1.58 -2.56 -29.18
N PHE A 215 -2.69 -1.87 -28.88
CA PHE A 215 -3.73 -2.41 -28.00
C PHE A 215 -4.66 -3.42 -28.72
N ALA A 216 -4.87 -3.27 -30.03
CA ALA A 216 -5.70 -4.19 -30.82
C ALA A 216 -4.99 -5.51 -31.17
N SER A 217 -3.66 -5.51 -31.25
CA SER A 217 -2.87 -6.68 -31.69
C SER A 217 -2.73 -7.77 -30.63
N PHE A 218 -3.12 -7.53 -29.38
CA PHE A 218 -3.00 -8.50 -28.28
C PHE A 218 -4.28 -9.32 -28.03
N PHE A 219 -5.41 -9.00 -28.69
CA PHE A 219 -6.70 -9.68 -28.49
C PHE A 219 -7.20 -10.52 -29.67
N HIS A 220 -6.42 -10.66 -30.74
CA HIS A 220 -6.72 -11.61 -31.82
C HIS A 220 -5.44 -12.35 -32.21
N THR A 221 -5.15 -13.42 -31.48
CA THR A 221 -4.76 -14.69 -32.08
C THR A 221 -5.11 -15.78 -31.07
N THR A 222 -5.93 -16.70 -31.55
CA THR A 222 -6.40 -17.96 -30.95
C THR A 222 -5.33 -18.76 -30.24
#